data_AF-A0A7W6SGF9-F1
#
_entry.id   AF-A0A7W6SGF9-F1
#
_cell.length_a   1.000
_cell.length_b   1.000
_cell.length_c   1.000
_cell.angle_alpha   90.00
_cell.angle_beta   90.00
_cell.angle_gamma   90.00
#
_symmetry.space_group_name_H-M   'P 1'
#
loop_
_entity.id
_entity.type
_entity.pdbx_description
1 polymer ?
#
loop_
_entity_poly.entity_id
_entity_poly.type
_entity_poly.pdbx_seq_one_letter_code
_entity_poly.pdbx_strand_id
1 'polypeptide(L)'
;MSHLILATNDRAEDTLRRSGVANVALGFYPRFVWRKLPSDEQLLMGLERRSEKHCNPGDHWLDDACPGSLDGFGTRDIGFFELCAKFDSIEIWVDPRPNDQLVLVWLLDLLRPHKQITTKLSLVHADDIVANYAPEHVAKWKLPAFKVAENHLVTASRAWRAYRAETPESCFDLLMTDLTILPRLRSALIAVLEELPDSVTGLGASEMDLLDFVNEGHTDPRRVCEARWLRDVFDEDDALDALLELGAYSAPPVLLGDPAFDNEDRYFGRSEWKLTLTELGRSLLAREDDMWRHNPIKRWWGGTELTNERLWRWDRETRSLVKP
;
A
#
# COMPACT_ATOMS: atom_id res chain seq x y z
N MET A 1 -10.57 12.40 -29.11
CA MET A 1 -11.18 12.27 -27.79
C MET A 1 -10.04 12.17 -26.80
N SER A 2 -9.97 13.07 -25.83
CA SER A 2 -8.88 13.08 -24.84
C SER A 2 -9.11 11.96 -23.81
N HIS A 3 -8.08 11.18 -23.54
CA HIS A 3 -8.11 10.02 -22.65
C HIS A 3 -7.02 10.11 -21.57
N LEU A 4 -7.44 9.98 -20.31
CA LEU A 4 -6.59 9.98 -19.12
C LEU A 4 -6.62 8.60 -18.47
N ILE A 5 -5.45 8.08 -18.14
CA ILE A 5 -5.29 6.90 -17.27
C ILE A 5 -4.80 7.33 -15.89
N LEU A 6 -5.46 6.79 -14.86
CA LEU A 6 -5.08 6.88 -13.46
C LEU A 6 -4.65 5.48 -13.01
N ALA A 7 -3.35 5.25 -12.85
CA ALA A 7 -2.80 4.01 -12.33
C ALA A 7 -2.77 4.04 -10.79
N THR A 8 -3.07 2.91 -10.15
CA THR A 8 -3.05 2.81 -8.68
C THR A 8 -1.64 2.82 -8.07
N ASN A 9 -0.59 2.79 -8.91
CA ASN A 9 0.80 2.95 -8.52
C ASN A 9 1.64 3.60 -9.65
N ASP A 10 2.82 4.09 -9.28
CA ASP A 10 3.81 4.74 -10.14
C ASP A 10 4.46 3.77 -11.16
N ARG A 11 4.74 2.53 -10.77
CA ARG A 11 5.37 1.54 -11.66
C ARG A 11 4.47 1.18 -12.84
N ALA A 12 3.17 1.06 -12.61
CA ALA A 12 2.16 0.86 -13.63
C ALA A 12 2.03 2.12 -14.51
N GLU A 13 2.11 3.32 -13.94
CA GLU A 13 2.10 4.57 -14.72
C GLU A 13 3.22 4.63 -15.75
N ASP A 14 4.49 4.38 -15.38
CA ASP A 14 5.59 4.45 -16.35
C ASP A 14 5.34 3.54 -17.55
N THR A 15 4.88 2.32 -17.27
CA THR A 15 4.60 1.31 -18.30
C THR A 15 3.43 1.74 -19.19
N LEU A 16 2.32 2.20 -18.60
CA LEU A 16 1.13 2.66 -19.33
C LEU A 16 1.42 3.90 -20.16
N ARG A 17 2.16 4.86 -19.62
CA ARG A 17 2.61 6.06 -20.33
C ARG A 17 3.44 5.71 -21.55
N ARG A 18 4.43 4.83 -21.39
CA ARG A 18 5.33 4.38 -22.47
C ARG A 18 4.63 3.52 -23.52
N SER A 19 3.53 2.86 -23.16
CA SER A 19 2.74 2.05 -24.10
C SER A 19 1.92 2.90 -25.09
N GLY A 20 1.69 4.18 -24.78
CA GLY A 20 0.99 5.12 -25.66
C GLY A 20 -0.53 4.89 -25.75
N VAL A 21 -1.12 4.15 -24.82
CA VAL A 21 -2.56 3.83 -24.82
C VAL A 21 -3.46 4.98 -24.35
N ALA A 22 -2.88 6.04 -23.79
CA ALA A 22 -3.59 7.24 -23.34
C ALA A 22 -2.84 8.52 -23.71
N ASN A 23 -3.53 9.65 -23.68
CA ASN A 23 -2.89 10.95 -23.87
C ASN A 23 -2.04 11.33 -22.67
N VAL A 24 -2.52 10.99 -21.46
CA VAL A 24 -1.81 11.17 -20.19
C VAL A 24 -2.06 9.93 -19.34
N ALA A 25 -1.02 9.44 -18.67
CA ALA A 25 -1.11 8.40 -17.64
C ALA A 25 -0.42 8.92 -16.37
N LEU A 26 -1.07 8.78 -15.22
CA LEU A 26 -0.60 9.28 -13.92
C LEU A 26 -0.73 8.19 -12.87
N GLY A 27 0.30 8.03 -12.04
CA GLY A 27 0.34 7.05 -10.95
C GLY A 27 0.06 7.72 -9.62
N PHE A 28 -0.64 7.00 -8.73
CA PHE A 28 -0.83 7.43 -7.35
C PHE A 28 0.16 6.74 -6.43
N TYR A 29 0.88 7.53 -5.65
CA TYR A 29 1.95 7.05 -4.77
C TYR A 29 1.56 6.65 -3.33
N PRO A 30 0.37 6.95 -2.77
CA PRO A 30 0.19 6.78 -1.33
C PRO A 30 0.27 5.30 -0.92
N ARG A 31 1.12 5.05 0.08
CA ARG A 31 1.21 3.77 0.80
C ARG A 31 0.22 3.80 1.96
N PHE A 32 -0.80 2.94 1.89
CA PHE A 32 -1.87 2.85 2.88
C PHE A 32 -1.77 1.59 3.76
N VAL A 33 -0.89 0.65 3.42
CA VAL A 33 -0.69 -0.61 4.14
C VAL A 33 0.25 -0.52 5.34
N TRP A 34 1.05 0.54 5.41
CA TRP A 34 2.08 0.72 6.43
C TRP A 34 2.04 2.15 6.98
N ARG A 35 2.34 2.31 8.27
CA ARG A 35 2.29 3.58 9.03
C ARG A 35 0.90 4.20 9.14
N LYS A 36 0.86 5.37 9.79
CA LYS A 36 -0.35 6.15 9.98
C LYS A 36 -0.84 6.68 8.63
N LEU A 37 -2.12 6.45 8.35
CA LEU A 37 -2.75 7.03 7.17
C LEU A 37 -2.69 8.57 7.19
N PRO A 38 -2.42 9.22 6.05
CA PRO A 38 -2.57 10.67 5.93
C PRO A 38 -4.00 11.10 6.27
N SER A 39 -4.15 12.29 6.84
CA SER A 39 -5.49 12.85 7.08
C SER A 39 -6.19 13.19 5.76
N ASP A 40 -7.53 13.31 5.78
CA ASP A 40 -8.28 13.79 4.61
C ASP A 40 -7.79 15.15 4.14
N GLU A 41 -7.45 16.03 5.08
CA GLU A 41 -6.91 17.35 4.79
C GLU A 41 -5.57 17.25 4.06
N GLN A 42 -4.68 16.33 4.47
CA GLN A 42 -3.40 16.11 3.78
C GLN A 42 -3.59 15.53 2.37
N LEU A 43 -4.46 14.52 2.23
CA LEU A 43 -4.77 13.91 0.92
C LEU A 43 -5.41 14.91 -0.03
N LEU A 44 -6.34 15.74 0.46
CA LEU A 44 -6.98 16.77 -0.35
C LEU A 44 -6.02 17.91 -0.69
N MET A 45 -5.23 18.38 0.28
CA MET A 45 -4.22 19.43 0.09
C MET A 45 -3.29 19.05 -1.06
N GLY A 46 -2.77 17.81 -1.08
CA GLY A 46 -1.84 17.39 -2.13
C GLY A 46 -2.46 17.28 -3.53
N LEU A 47 -3.78 17.28 -3.65
CA LEU A 47 -4.53 17.27 -4.91
C LEU A 47 -4.99 18.67 -5.37
N GLU A 48 -4.79 19.70 -4.53
CA GLU A 48 -5.08 21.09 -4.88
C GLU A 48 -4.13 21.60 -5.96
N ARG A 49 -4.41 22.81 -6.46
CA ARG A 49 -3.46 23.54 -7.28
C ARG A 49 -2.21 23.84 -6.45
N ARG A 50 -1.01 23.68 -7.03
CA ARG A 50 0.24 24.02 -6.33
C ARG A 50 0.17 25.45 -5.81
N SER A 51 0.60 25.60 -4.57
CA SER A 51 0.55 26.84 -3.79
C SER A 51 1.60 26.80 -2.67
N GLU A 52 1.71 27.87 -1.88
CA GLU A 52 2.61 27.96 -0.73
C GLU A 52 2.40 26.84 0.31
N LYS A 53 1.27 26.13 0.30
CA LYS A 53 1.05 24.96 1.17
C LYS A 53 1.96 23.77 0.82
N HIS A 54 2.49 23.72 -0.40
CA HIS A 54 3.30 22.60 -0.92
C HIS A 54 4.78 22.93 -0.78
N CYS A 55 5.28 22.93 0.46
CA CYS A 55 6.64 23.36 0.80
C CYS A 55 7.69 22.27 0.62
N ASN A 56 7.28 21.00 0.73
CA ASN A 56 8.17 19.85 0.75
C ASN A 56 7.99 19.00 -0.52
N PRO A 57 9.04 18.30 -0.96
CA PRO A 57 8.90 17.26 -1.97
C PRO A 57 7.87 16.21 -1.54
N GLY A 58 6.93 15.88 -2.42
CA GLY A 58 5.86 14.92 -2.18
C GLY A 58 4.58 15.56 -1.63
N ASP A 59 4.58 16.86 -1.30
CA ASP A 59 3.37 17.55 -0.86
C ASP A 59 2.34 17.63 -2.00
N HIS A 60 2.78 17.73 -3.26
CA HIS A 60 1.88 17.82 -4.41
C HIS A 60 1.85 16.51 -5.20
N TRP A 61 0.67 16.09 -5.63
CA TRP A 61 0.41 14.84 -6.37
C TRP A 61 1.14 14.68 -7.72
N LEU A 62 1.88 15.69 -8.16
CA LEU A 62 2.70 15.68 -9.38
C LEU A 62 4.20 15.78 -9.11
N ASP A 63 4.62 15.78 -7.84
CA ASP A 63 6.04 15.92 -7.50
C ASP A 63 6.87 14.78 -8.11
N ASP A 64 6.35 13.55 -8.07
CA ASP A 64 6.99 12.36 -8.64
C ASP A 64 6.63 12.11 -10.11
N ALA A 65 5.73 12.91 -10.70
CA ALA A 65 5.31 12.71 -12.08
C ALA A 65 6.45 13.01 -13.07
N CYS A 66 6.64 12.13 -14.05
CA CYS A 66 7.66 12.26 -15.10
C CYS A 66 7.62 13.65 -15.79
N PRO A 67 8.78 14.24 -16.14
CA PRO A 67 8.81 15.44 -16.97
C PRO A 67 8.07 15.22 -18.30
N GLY A 68 7.24 16.18 -18.70
CA GLY A 68 6.44 16.10 -19.92
C GLY A 68 5.20 15.19 -19.85
N SER A 69 4.92 14.56 -18.70
CA SER A 69 3.73 13.71 -18.49
C SER A 69 2.40 14.42 -18.77
N LEU A 70 2.38 15.75 -18.74
CA LEU A 70 1.20 16.59 -18.96
C LEU A 70 1.26 17.44 -20.24
N ASP A 71 2.19 17.15 -21.16
CA ASP A 71 2.41 17.96 -22.36
C ASP A 71 1.10 18.13 -23.17
N GLY A 72 0.70 19.38 -23.38
CA GLY A 72 -0.54 19.73 -24.09
C GLY A 72 -1.82 19.69 -23.23
N PHE A 73 -1.76 19.28 -21.96
CA PHE A 73 -2.94 19.15 -21.08
C PHE A 73 -2.87 20.01 -19.81
N GLY A 74 -1.70 20.34 -19.29
CA GLY A 74 -1.58 21.15 -18.07
C GLY A 74 -0.16 21.62 -17.75
N THR A 75 -0.05 22.36 -16.65
CA THR A 75 1.23 22.69 -16.01
C THR A 75 1.44 21.80 -14.80
N ARG A 76 2.66 21.76 -14.23
CA ARG A 76 2.95 21.04 -12.97
C ARG A 76 2.28 21.64 -11.72
N ASP A 77 1.56 22.73 -11.90
CA ASP A 77 0.80 23.40 -10.83
C ASP A 77 -0.69 23.03 -10.86
N ILE A 78 -1.15 22.31 -11.88
CA ILE A 78 -2.57 22.01 -12.05
C ILE A 78 -3.10 21.14 -10.90
N GLY A 79 -4.28 21.48 -10.38
CA GLY A 79 -4.98 20.63 -9.42
C GLY A 79 -5.54 19.37 -10.08
N PHE A 80 -5.64 18.29 -9.32
CA PHE A 80 -6.07 16.98 -9.82
C PHE A 80 -7.45 17.02 -10.50
N PHE A 81 -8.43 17.64 -9.84
CA PHE A 81 -9.79 17.75 -10.39
C PHE A 81 -9.86 18.66 -11.62
N GLU A 82 -9.03 19.71 -11.68
CA GLU A 82 -8.92 20.59 -12.84
C GLU A 82 -8.38 19.81 -14.05
N LEU A 83 -7.36 18.97 -13.83
CA LEU A 83 -6.85 18.09 -14.89
C LEU A 83 -7.93 17.12 -15.37
N CYS A 84 -8.58 16.38 -14.45
CA CYS A 84 -9.62 15.41 -14.80
C CYS A 84 -10.74 16.01 -15.65
N ALA A 85 -11.11 17.26 -15.39
CA ALA A 85 -12.17 17.94 -16.13
C ALA A 85 -11.84 18.13 -17.63
N LYS A 86 -10.56 18.20 -18.00
CA LYS A 86 -10.09 18.41 -19.38
C LYS A 86 -10.18 17.18 -20.28
N PHE A 87 -10.39 16.00 -19.69
CA PHE A 87 -10.44 14.75 -20.44
C PHE A 87 -11.88 14.35 -20.76
N ASP A 88 -12.08 13.79 -21.94
CA ASP A 88 -13.38 13.25 -22.37
C ASP A 88 -13.68 11.91 -21.69
N SER A 89 -12.63 11.14 -21.36
CA SER A 89 -12.71 9.83 -20.72
C SER A 89 -11.58 9.60 -19.73
N ILE A 90 -11.87 8.88 -18.64
CA ILE A 90 -10.91 8.56 -17.59
C ILE A 90 -11.00 7.06 -17.29
N GLU A 91 -9.87 6.38 -17.28
CA GLU A 91 -9.74 4.99 -16.86
C GLU A 91 -8.90 4.89 -15.60
N ILE A 92 -9.39 4.16 -14.58
CA ILE A 92 -8.55 3.74 -13.47
C ILE A 92 -8.02 2.35 -13.78
N TRP A 93 -6.70 2.24 -13.92
CA TRP A 93 -5.98 0.98 -14.09
C TRP A 93 -5.51 0.47 -12.72
N VAL A 94 -5.98 -0.71 -12.36
CA VAL A 94 -5.86 -1.26 -11.01
C VAL A 94 -5.01 -2.52 -11.05
N ASP A 95 -3.83 -2.46 -10.46
CA ASP A 95 -2.98 -3.62 -10.21
C ASP A 95 -3.54 -4.52 -9.08
N PRO A 96 -3.16 -5.80 -9.00
CA PRO A 96 -3.83 -6.76 -8.12
C PRO A 96 -3.43 -6.65 -6.63
N ARG A 97 -2.42 -5.85 -6.27
CA ARG A 97 -1.83 -5.87 -4.92
C ARG A 97 -2.75 -5.25 -3.87
N PRO A 98 -2.62 -5.62 -2.58
CA PRO A 98 -3.42 -5.04 -1.51
C PRO A 98 -3.41 -3.50 -1.46
N ASN A 99 -2.23 -2.86 -1.57
CA ASN A 99 -2.17 -1.39 -1.59
C ASN A 99 -2.90 -0.79 -2.80
N ASP A 100 -2.79 -1.40 -3.99
CA ASP A 100 -3.49 -0.94 -5.19
C ASP A 100 -5.01 -0.95 -5.01
N GLN A 101 -5.55 -1.96 -4.31
CA GLN A 101 -6.98 -2.01 -3.97
C GLN A 101 -7.38 -0.95 -2.94
N LEU A 102 -6.49 -0.61 -2.00
CA LEU A 102 -6.72 0.51 -1.07
C LEU A 102 -6.71 1.86 -1.79
N VAL A 103 -5.77 2.06 -2.72
CA VAL A 103 -5.71 3.25 -3.58
C VAL A 103 -6.97 3.36 -4.44
N LEU A 104 -7.46 2.25 -5.02
CA LEU A 104 -8.71 2.22 -5.76
C LEU A 104 -9.91 2.69 -4.92
N VAL A 105 -10.10 2.14 -3.71
CA VAL A 105 -11.26 2.51 -2.89
C VAL A 105 -11.17 3.94 -2.38
N TRP A 106 -9.97 4.43 -2.09
CA TRP A 106 -9.71 5.84 -1.78
C TRP A 106 -10.06 6.75 -2.95
N LEU A 107 -9.56 6.47 -4.16
CA LEU A 107 -9.84 7.26 -5.37
C LEU A 107 -11.34 7.33 -5.68
N LEU A 108 -12.04 6.20 -5.57
CA LEU A 108 -13.48 6.16 -5.81
C LEU A 108 -14.28 6.91 -4.73
N ASP A 109 -13.87 6.85 -3.46
CA ASP A 109 -14.48 7.66 -2.39
C ASP A 109 -14.24 9.16 -2.61
N LEU A 110 -13.00 9.54 -2.93
CA LEU A 110 -12.58 10.90 -3.26
C LEU A 110 -13.35 11.49 -4.43
N LEU A 111 -13.53 10.72 -5.51
CA LEU A 111 -14.19 11.19 -6.73
C LEU A 111 -15.73 11.19 -6.62
N ARG A 112 -16.30 10.50 -5.63
CA ARG A 112 -17.76 10.34 -5.48
C ARG A 112 -18.57 11.64 -5.52
N PRO A 113 -18.12 12.76 -4.91
CA PRO A 113 -18.84 14.04 -4.98
C PRO A 113 -18.78 14.72 -6.36
N HIS A 114 -17.82 14.36 -7.22
CA HIS A 114 -17.52 15.04 -8.47
C HIS A 114 -18.21 14.37 -9.66
N LYS A 115 -19.53 14.56 -9.78
CA LYS A 115 -20.36 13.86 -10.79
C LYS A 115 -19.86 14.01 -12.22
N GLN A 116 -19.35 15.19 -12.59
CA GLN A 116 -18.76 15.48 -13.90
C GLN A 116 -17.52 14.65 -14.24
N ILE A 117 -16.82 14.11 -13.24
CA ILE A 117 -15.68 13.21 -13.40
C ILE A 117 -16.19 11.76 -13.40
N THR A 118 -17.05 11.39 -12.44
CA THR A 118 -17.53 10.01 -12.30
C THR A 118 -18.30 9.50 -13.52
N THR A 119 -18.99 10.36 -14.27
CA THR A 119 -19.70 9.97 -15.51
C THR A 119 -18.77 9.56 -16.64
N LYS A 120 -17.50 9.96 -16.56
CA LYS A 120 -16.46 9.66 -17.56
C LYS A 120 -15.61 8.45 -17.16
N LEU A 121 -15.75 7.97 -15.92
CA LEU A 121 -14.88 6.98 -15.32
C LEU A 121 -15.17 5.55 -15.79
N SER A 122 -14.12 4.78 -15.99
CA SER A 122 -14.17 3.33 -16.19
C SER A 122 -13.06 2.65 -15.38
N LEU A 123 -13.23 1.39 -15.02
CA LEU A 123 -12.24 0.58 -14.30
C LEU A 123 -11.67 -0.47 -15.24
N VAL A 124 -10.35 -0.61 -15.21
CA VAL A 124 -9.61 -1.72 -15.84
C VAL A 124 -8.89 -2.44 -14.72
N HIS A 125 -9.31 -3.68 -14.45
CA HIS A 125 -8.60 -4.55 -13.51
C HIS A 125 -7.52 -5.31 -14.27
N ALA A 126 -6.26 -5.08 -13.92
CA ALA A 126 -5.15 -5.84 -14.46
C ALA A 126 -5.15 -7.26 -13.87
N ASP A 127 -4.93 -8.27 -14.72
CA ASP A 127 -4.83 -9.66 -14.26
C ASP A 127 -3.55 -9.92 -13.47
N ASP A 128 -2.52 -9.11 -13.72
CA ASP A 128 -1.17 -9.19 -13.16
C ASP A 128 -0.58 -7.77 -13.04
N ILE A 129 0.55 -7.62 -12.34
CA ILE A 129 1.26 -6.36 -12.14
C ILE A 129 1.70 -5.79 -13.49
N VAL A 130 1.14 -4.65 -13.89
CA VAL A 130 1.40 -4.03 -15.20
C VAL A 130 2.90 -3.80 -15.44
N ALA A 131 3.62 -3.38 -14.41
CA ALA A 131 5.05 -3.09 -14.48
C ALA A 131 5.96 -4.30 -14.78
N ASN A 132 5.44 -5.53 -14.69
CA ASN A 132 6.19 -6.74 -15.04
C ASN A 132 6.30 -6.96 -16.55
N TYR A 133 5.62 -6.13 -17.36
CA TYR A 133 5.52 -6.31 -18.80
C TYR A 133 6.14 -5.15 -19.56
N ALA A 134 6.72 -5.46 -20.72
CA ALA A 134 7.21 -4.43 -21.63
C ALA A 134 6.03 -3.56 -22.13
N PRO A 135 6.21 -2.23 -22.28
CA PRO A 135 5.14 -1.33 -22.71
C PRO A 135 4.47 -1.75 -24.02
N GLU A 136 5.22 -2.33 -24.96
CA GLU A 136 4.71 -2.78 -26.27
C GLU A 136 3.81 -4.03 -26.14
N HIS A 137 3.92 -4.78 -25.05
CA HIS A 137 3.02 -5.87 -24.72
C HIS A 137 1.76 -5.36 -24.03
N VAL A 138 1.90 -4.43 -23.09
CA VAL A 138 0.76 -3.78 -22.41
C VAL A 138 -0.13 -3.05 -23.41
N ALA A 139 0.45 -2.39 -24.42
CA ALA A 139 -0.29 -1.76 -25.52
C ALA A 139 -1.21 -2.71 -26.30
N LYS A 140 -0.96 -4.02 -26.24
CA LYS A 140 -1.74 -5.06 -26.93
C LYS A 140 -2.77 -5.73 -26.04
N TRP A 141 -2.78 -5.41 -24.74
CA TRP A 141 -3.75 -5.96 -23.81
C TRP A 141 -5.17 -5.57 -24.21
N LYS A 142 -6.10 -6.54 -24.11
CA LYS A 142 -7.52 -6.34 -24.41
C LYS A 142 -8.35 -6.61 -23.15
N LEU A 143 -7.99 -5.89 -22.09
CA LEU A 143 -8.71 -5.97 -20.83
C LEU A 143 -10.06 -5.26 -20.95
N PRO A 144 -11.12 -5.80 -20.32
CA PRO A 144 -12.42 -5.14 -20.30
C PRO A 144 -12.37 -3.88 -19.43
N ALA A 145 -12.93 -2.78 -19.95
CA ALA A 145 -13.17 -1.55 -19.21
C ALA A 145 -14.63 -1.52 -18.72
N PHE A 146 -14.84 -1.45 -17.42
CA PHE A 146 -16.16 -1.43 -16.80
C PHE A 146 -16.55 -0.01 -16.41
N LYS A 147 -17.75 0.45 -16.80
CA LYS A 147 -18.22 1.78 -16.37
C LYS A 147 -18.45 1.80 -14.86
N VAL A 148 -17.94 2.85 -14.21
CA VAL A 148 -18.19 3.07 -12.79
C VAL A 148 -19.65 3.47 -12.57
N ALA A 149 -20.36 2.64 -11.82
CA ALA A 149 -21.72 2.89 -11.38
C ALA A 149 -21.78 3.28 -9.89
N GLU A 150 -22.91 3.81 -9.42
CA GLU A 150 -23.04 4.29 -8.04
C GLU A 150 -22.76 3.20 -6.99
N ASN A 151 -23.06 1.94 -7.28
CA ASN A 151 -22.72 0.81 -6.42
C ASN A 151 -21.20 0.59 -6.24
N HIS A 152 -20.36 0.90 -7.24
CA HIS A 152 -18.90 0.88 -7.10
C HIS A 152 -18.47 1.96 -6.11
N LEU A 153 -18.98 3.19 -6.28
CA LEU A 153 -18.69 4.33 -5.42
C LEU A 153 -19.14 4.08 -3.97
N VAL A 154 -20.34 3.54 -3.77
CA VAL A 154 -20.86 3.18 -2.44
C VAL A 154 -20.00 2.11 -1.77
N THR A 155 -19.62 1.06 -2.51
CA THR A 155 -18.80 -0.04 -1.98
C THR A 155 -17.40 0.45 -1.59
N ALA A 156 -16.74 1.20 -2.49
CA ALA A 156 -15.45 1.82 -2.23
C ALA A 156 -15.48 2.77 -1.02
N SER A 157 -16.49 3.63 -0.96
CA SER A 157 -16.70 4.58 0.13
C SER A 157 -16.91 3.88 1.48
N ARG A 158 -17.59 2.74 1.49
CA ARG A 158 -17.75 1.90 2.70
C ARG A 158 -16.43 1.25 3.10
N ALA A 159 -15.70 0.70 2.14
CA ALA A 159 -14.39 0.07 2.36
C ALA A 159 -13.36 1.05 2.91
N TRP A 160 -13.24 2.23 2.29
CA TRP A 160 -12.30 3.26 2.73
C TRP A 160 -12.58 3.76 4.15
N ARG A 161 -13.85 4.02 4.50
CA ARG A 161 -14.21 4.40 5.86
C ARG A 161 -13.94 3.31 6.89
N ALA A 162 -14.22 2.05 6.54
CA ALA A 162 -13.98 0.93 7.45
C ALA A 162 -12.49 0.70 7.72
N TYR A 163 -11.64 0.83 6.70
CA TYR A 163 -10.19 0.71 6.85
C TYR A 163 -9.60 1.86 7.69
N ARG A 164 -10.24 3.03 7.66
CA ARG A 164 -9.87 4.21 8.45
C ARG A 164 -10.50 4.30 9.83
N ALA A 165 -11.28 3.30 10.23
CA ALA A 165 -11.90 3.30 11.54
C ALA A 165 -10.86 3.14 12.66
N GLU A 166 -11.21 3.62 13.84
CA GLU A 166 -10.37 3.53 15.05
C GLU A 166 -10.19 2.09 15.55
N THR A 167 -10.97 1.14 15.02
CA THR A 167 -10.90 -0.30 15.29
C THR A 167 -11.02 -1.10 14.00
N PRO A 168 -10.45 -2.32 13.92
CA PRO A 168 -10.49 -3.14 12.72
C PRO A 168 -11.84 -3.82 12.48
N GLU A 169 -12.77 -3.74 13.44
CA GLU A 169 -14.06 -4.45 13.39
C GLU A 169 -14.86 -4.13 12.12
N SER A 170 -14.97 -2.85 11.77
CA SER A 170 -15.71 -2.44 10.56
C SER A 170 -15.08 -3.00 9.28
N CYS A 171 -13.75 -3.10 9.25
CA CYS A 171 -13.03 -3.68 8.11
C CYS A 171 -13.23 -5.20 8.05
N PHE A 172 -13.21 -5.89 9.18
CA PHE A 172 -13.51 -7.32 9.27
C PHE A 172 -14.96 -7.63 8.88
N ASP A 173 -15.93 -6.84 9.35
CA ASP A 173 -17.35 -7.01 9.03
C ASP A 173 -17.63 -6.85 7.52
N LEU A 174 -16.81 -6.09 6.79
CA LEU A 174 -16.92 -6.00 5.33
C LEU A 174 -16.68 -7.33 4.63
N LEU A 175 -15.87 -8.23 5.22
CA LEU A 175 -15.68 -9.57 4.70
C LEU A 175 -16.98 -10.39 4.72
N MET A 176 -17.99 -9.99 5.49
CA MET A 176 -19.30 -10.65 5.49
C MET A 176 -20.29 -10.06 4.49
N THR A 177 -19.84 -9.09 3.68
CA THR A 177 -20.69 -8.42 2.68
C THR A 177 -20.30 -8.77 1.25
N ASP A 178 -21.16 -8.40 0.29
CA ASP A 178 -20.85 -8.57 -1.12
C ASP A 178 -19.86 -7.49 -1.60
N LEU A 179 -18.69 -7.95 -2.04
CA LEU A 179 -17.60 -7.12 -2.58
C LEU A 179 -17.28 -7.50 -4.03
N THR A 180 -18.07 -8.34 -4.71
CA THR A 180 -17.73 -8.87 -6.03
C THR A 180 -17.64 -7.79 -7.11
N ILE A 181 -18.24 -6.63 -6.87
CA ILE A 181 -18.14 -5.48 -7.76
C ILE A 181 -16.74 -4.87 -7.81
N LEU A 182 -15.90 -5.13 -6.80
CA LEU A 182 -14.47 -4.81 -6.76
C LEU A 182 -13.72 -6.13 -6.53
N PRO A 183 -13.47 -6.94 -7.59
CA PRO A 183 -13.18 -8.37 -7.46
C PRO A 183 -12.00 -8.76 -6.56
N ARG A 184 -10.99 -7.89 -6.46
CA ARG A 184 -9.76 -8.12 -5.65
C ARG A 184 -9.81 -7.47 -4.27
N LEU A 185 -10.85 -6.70 -3.95
CA LEU A 185 -10.93 -5.97 -2.69
C LEU A 185 -10.99 -6.92 -1.49
N ARG A 186 -11.77 -8.01 -1.58
CA ARG A 186 -11.86 -9.00 -0.48
C ARG A 186 -10.50 -9.59 -0.13
N SER A 187 -9.73 -10.04 -1.12
CA SER A 187 -8.40 -10.61 -0.90
C SER A 187 -7.42 -9.57 -0.33
N ALA A 188 -7.50 -8.32 -0.81
CA ALA A 188 -6.70 -7.22 -0.26
C ALA A 188 -7.03 -6.95 1.21
N LEU A 189 -8.32 -6.90 1.58
CA LEU A 189 -8.76 -6.69 2.96
C LEU A 189 -8.30 -7.83 3.89
N ILE A 190 -8.34 -9.07 3.42
CA ILE A 190 -7.80 -10.22 4.17
C ILE A 190 -6.29 -10.07 4.37
N ALA A 191 -5.54 -9.76 3.30
CA ALA A 191 -4.10 -9.61 3.38
C ALA A 191 -3.69 -8.50 4.36
N VAL A 192 -4.37 -7.34 4.35
CA VAL A 192 -4.08 -6.29 5.34
C VAL A 192 -4.52 -6.68 6.74
N LEU A 193 -5.63 -7.40 6.95
CA LEU A 193 -6.02 -7.90 8.27
C LEU A 193 -4.97 -8.88 8.84
N GLU A 194 -4.29 -9.64 7.99
CA GLU A 194 -3.17 -10.50 8.39
C GLU A 194 -1.94 -9.71 8.87
N GLU A 195 -1.84 -8.39 8.57
CA GLU A 195 -0.79 -7.51 9.11
C GLU A 195 -1.10 -6.96 10.51
N LEU A 196 -2.31 -7.21 11.06
CA LEU A 196 -2.52 -7.05 12.49
C LEU A 196 -1.60 -8.00 13.27
N PRO A 197 -1.20 -7.64 14.52
CA PRO A 197 -0.41 -8.53 15.36
C PRO A 197 -1.02 -9.93 15.44
N ASP A 198 -0.25 -10.98 15.17
CA ASP A 198 -0.72 -12.35 15.34
C ASP A 198 -1.12 -12.60 16.80
N SER A 199 -2.17 -13.40 16.99
CA SER A 199 -2.68 -13.77 18.32
C SER A 199 -1.65 -14.49 19.20
N VAL A 200 -0.65 -15.16 18.60
CA VAL A 200 0.40 -15.89 19.31
C VAL A 200 1.72 -15.11 19.27
N THR A 201 2.22 -14.78 18.08
CA THR A 201 3.58 -14.19 17.96
C THR A 201 3.61 -12.67 18.12
N GLY A 202 2.47 -12.00 17.95
CA GLY A 202 2.38 -10.54 17.95
C GLY A 202 2.90 -9.86 16.68
N LEU A 203 3.49 -10.59 15.73
CA LEU A 203 3.98 -10.00 14.48
C LEU A 203 2.90 -10.01 13.39
N GLY A 204 2.97 -9.03 12.48
CA GLY A 204 2.23 -9.01 11.23
C GLY A 204 2.68 -10.15 10.30
N ALA A 205 1.93 -10.41 9.25
CA ALA A 205 2.20 -11.52 8.36
C ALA A 205 3.46 -11.32 7.52
N SER A 206 3.65 -10.11 6.99
CA SER A 206 4.87 -9.77 6.28
C SER A 206 6.10 -9.75 7.19
N GLU A 207 5.95 -9.32 8.46
CA GLU A 207 7.04 -9.38 9.46
C GLU A 207 7.46 -10.82 9.78
N MET A 208 6.51 -11.75 9.91
CA MET A 208 6.81 -13.17 10.10
C MET A 208 7.54 -13.76 8.88
N ASP A 209 7.10 -13.43 7.66
CA ASP A 209 7.74 -13.91 6.44
C ASP A 209 9.20 -13.44 6.33
N LEU A 210 9.52 -12.21 6.80
CA LEU A 210 10.89 -11.72 6.89
C LEU A 210 11.74 -12.57 7.85
N LEU A 211 11.20 -12.92 9.03
CA LEU A 211 11.88 -13.79 10.00
C LEU A 211 12.11 -15.20 9.42
N ASP A 212 11.13 -15.75 8.70
CA ASP A 212 11.23 -17.05 8.04
C ASP A 212 12.36 -17.06 7.01
N PHE A 213 12.52 -16.00 6.20
CA PHE A 213 13.63 -15.90 5.25
C PHE A 213 15.00 -15.90 5.95
N VAL A 214 15.13 -15.22 7.10
CA VAL A 214 16.37 -15.29 7.90
C VAL A 214 16.60 -16.71 8.42
N ASN A 215 15.54 -17.40 8.86
CA ASN A 215 15.60 -18.78 9.33
C ASN A 215 16.05 -19.76 8.22
N GLU A 216 15.64 -19.53 6.98
CA GLU A 216 16.05 -20.29 5.80
C GLU A 216 17.54 -20.06 5.42
N GLY A 217 18.23 -19.15 6.11
CA GLY A 217 19.65 -18.89 5.95
C GLY A 217 19.96 -17.68 5.07
N HIS A 218 18.96 -16.89 4.68
CA HIS A 218 19.21 -15.61 4.02
C HIS A 218 19.75 -14.58 5.01
N THR A 219 20.99 -14.13 4.80
CA THR A 219 21.63 -13.13 5.68
C THR A 219 21.70 -11.74 5.07
N ASP A 220 21.50 -11.59 3.76
CA ASP A 220 21.51 -10.29 3.09
C ASP A 220 20.13 -9.62 3.21
N PRO A 221 20.01 -8.41 3.78
CA PRO A 221 18.75 -7.69 3.87
C PRO A 221 17.98 -7.58 2.55
N ARG A 222 18.66 -7.38 1.41
CA ARG A 222 17.98 -7.33 0.11
C ARG A 222 17.28 -8.64 -0.22
N ARG A 223 17.92 -9.77 0.11
CA ARG A 223 17.36 -11.10 -0.08
C ARG A 223 16.23 -11.39 0.90
N VAL A 224 16.38 -10.99 2.16
CA VAL A 224 15.32 -11.16 3.15
C VAL A 224 14.09 -10.34 2.78
N CYS A 225 14.25 -9.11 2.29
CA CYS A 225 13.13 -8.30 1.81
C CYS A 225 12.44 -8.90 0.58
N GLU A 226 12.99 -9.91 -0.12
CA GLU A 226 12.27 -10.67 -1.15
C GLU A 226 11.06 -11.44 -0.57
N ALA A 227 10.99 -11.64 0.75
CA ALA A 227 9.80 -12.18 1.43
C ALA A 227 8.51 -11.39 1.10
N ARG A 228 8.63 -10.09 0.77
CA ARG A 228 7.49 -9.24 0.38
C ARG A 228 6.65 -9.82 -0.77
N TRP A 229 7.27 -10.58 -1.68
CA TRP A 229 6.60 -11.18 -2.84
C TRP A 229 5.63 -12.31 -2.45
N LEU A 230 5.66 -12.81 -1.21
CA LEU A 230 4.73 -13.85 -0.76
C LEU A 230 3.30 -13.34 -0.61
N ARG A 231 3.14 -12.05 -0.29
CA ARG A 231 1.83 -11.43 -0.01
C ARG A 231 1.53 -10.20 -0.85
N ASP A 232 2.57 -9.59 -1.44
CA ASP A 232 2.50 -8.34 -2.19
C ASP A 232 1.88 -7.16 -1.41
N VAL A 233 1.78 -7.26 -0.08
CA VAL A 233 1.29 -6.17 0.78
C VAL A 233 2.32 -5.04 0.79
N PHE A 234 3.55 -5.36 1.21
CA PHE A 234 4.68 -4.44 1.24
C PHE A 234 5.36 -4.36 -0.12
N ASP A 235 5.80 -3.15 -0.48
CA ASP A 235 6.80 -2.98 -1.51
C ASP A 235 8.22 -3.12 -0.92
N GLU A 236 9.23 -2.73 -1.70
CA GLU A 236 10.62 -2.85 -1.29
C GLU A 236 10.97 -1.94 -0.11
N ASP A 237 10.43 -0.73 -0.07
CA ASP A 237 10.70 0.25 0.98
C ASP A 237 9.94 -0.12 2.24
N ASP A 238 8.66 -0.52 2.13
CA ASP A 238 7.87 -1.01 3.27
C ASP A 238 8.54 -2.23 3.94
N ALA A 239 9.02 -3.19 3.13
CA ALA A 239 9.69 -4.39 3.66
C ALA A 239 11.03 -4.06 4.33
N LEU A 240 11.79 -3.11 3.77
CA LEU A 240 13.02 -2.63 4.37
C LEU A 240 12.75 -1.89 5.68
N ASP A 241 11.78 -0.99 5.71
CA ASP A 241 11.37 -0.26 6.91
C ASP A 241 10.91 -1.23 8.01
N ALA A 242 10.08 -2.22 7.68
CA ALA A 242 9.66 -3.25 8.63
C ALA A 242 10.86 -4.05 9.19
N LEU A 243 11.80 -4.45 8.33
CA LEU A 243 13.01 -5.16 8.74
C LEU A 243 13.89 -4.31 9.68
N LEU A 244 14.05 -3.02 9.38
CA LEU A 244 14.79 -2.08 10.22
C LEU A 244 14.11 -1.88 11.57
N GLU A 245 12.78 -1.74 11.58
CA GLU A 245 11.99 -1.63 12.82
C GLU A 245 12.15 -2.87 13.69
N LEU A 246 12.09 -4.08 13.12
CA LEU A 246 12.32 -5.34 13.83
C LEU A 246 13.71 -5.39 14.49
N GLY A 247 14.73 -4.80 13.87
CA GLY A 247 16.08 -4.72 14.46
C GLY A 247 16.29 -3.60 15.47
N ALA A 248 15.41 -2.60 15.51
CA ALA A 248 15.57 -1.39 16.32
C ALA A 248 14.94 -1.50 17.73
N TYR A 249 14.12 -2.52 17.98
CA TYR A 249 13.52 -2.77 19.29
C TYR A 249 14.57 -3.12 20.35
N SER A 250 14.27 -2.82 21.63
CA SER A 250 15.19 -3.11 22.75
C SER A 250 15.44 -4.60 22.94
N ALA A 251 14.43 -5.44 22.70
CA ALA A 251 14.56 -6.87 22.54
C ALA A 251 14.23 -7.23 21.08
N PRO A 252 15.19 -7.12 20.15
CA PRO A 252 14.90 -7.28 18.74
C PRO A 252 14.81 -8.78 18.37
N PRO A 253 13.85 -9.22 17.52
CA PRO A 253 13.82 -10.57 16.98
C PRO A 253 14.94 -10.86 15.95
N VAL A 254 15.51 -9.82 15.34
CA VAL A 254 16.57 -9.94 14.34
C VAL A 254 17.68 -8.92 14.63
N LEU A 255 18.94 -9.32 14.42
CA LEU A 255 20.09 -8.41 14.49
C LEU A 255 20.56 -8.08 13.08
N LEU A 256 20.84 -6.80 12.85
CA LEU A 256 21.46 -6.29 11.63
C LEU A 256 22.95 -6.04 11.90
N GLY A 257 23.83 -6.81 11.28
CA GLY A 257 25.27 -6.63 11.46
C GLY A 257 25.80 -7.15 12.80
N ASP A 258 26.99 -6.71 13.17
CA ASP A 258 27.61 -7.02 14.47
C ASP A 258 27.06 -6.04 15.53
N PRO A 259 26.54 -6.51 16.67
CA PRO A 259 26.00 -5.66 17.74
C PRO A 259 26.99 -4.64 18.33
N ALA A 260 28.27 -4.68 17.96
CA ALA A 260 29.26 -3.66 18.26
C ALA A 260 29.19 -2.41 17.35
N PHE A 261 28.40 -2.42 16.27
CA PHE A 261 28.26 -1.31 15.34
C PHE A 261 27.06 -0.41 15.69
N ASP A 262 27.29 0.90 15.64
CA ASP A 262 26.28 1.92 15.85
C ASP A 262 25.27 1.91 14.68
N ASN A 263 23.98 1.84 15.00
CA ASN A 263 22.86 1.72 14.05
C ASN A 263 22.61 2.99 13.22
N GLU A 264 23.40 4.05 13.42
CA GLU A 264 23.29 5.33 12.71
C GLU A 264 23.73 5.27 11.23
N ASP A 265 24.53 4.26 10.84
CA ASP A 265 24.91 4.04 9.44
C ASP A 265 23.75 3.36 8.68
N ARG A 266 22.73 4.15 8.31
CA ARG A 266 21.68 3.72 7.37
C ARG A 266 22.32 3.04 6.14
N TYR A 267 21.69 1.96 5.72
CA TYR A 267 22.04 1.03 4.65
C TYR A 267 22.54 1.70 3.34
N PHE A 268 23.81 2.14 3.30
CA PHE A 268 24.49 2.62 2.09
C PHE A 268 25.41 1.53 1.50
N GLY A 269 24.81 0.39 1.12
CA GLY A 269 25.43 -0.55 0.18
C GLY A 269 26.69 -1.29 0.67
N ARG A 270 26.92 -1.42 1.98
CA ARG A 270 28.00 -2.26 2.50
C ARG A 270 27.51 -3.70 2.67
N SER A 271 28.05 -4.60 1.86
CA SER A 271 27.78 -6.05 1.81
C SER A 271 28.15 -6.86 3.06
N GLU A 272 28.54 -6.20 4.15
CA GLU A 272 28.99 -6.84 5.40
C GLU A 272 27.87 -6.98 6.45
N TRP A 273 26.70 -6.38 6.22
CA TRP A 273 25.57 -6.44 7.13
C TRP A 273 24.86 -7.79 6.99
N LYS A 274 25.01 -8.66 7.98
CA LYS A 274 24.35 -9.96 8.05
C LYS A 274 23.18 -9.92 9.01
N LEU A 275 22.04 -10.46 8.58
CA LEU A 275 20.90 -10.71 9.43
C LEU A 275 21.08 -12.02 10.20
N THR A 276 20.80 -11.98 11.50
CA THR A 276 20.76 -13.18 12.34
C THR A 276 19.57 -13.13 13.30
N LEU A 277 18.88 -14.26 13.47
CA LEU A 277 17.80 -14.38 14.47
C LEU A 277 18.35 -14.32 15.90
N THR A 278 17.68 -13.58 16.76
CA THR A 278 17.92 -13.63 18.21
C THR A 278 17.22 -14.83 18.86
N GLU A 279 17.40 -14.99 20.17
CA GLU A 279 16.62 -15.97 20.94
C GLU A 279 15.11 -15.68 20.86
N LEU A 280 14.72 -14.39 20.96
CA LEU A 280 13.35 -13.97 20.74
C LEU A 280 12.88 -14.34 19.33
N GLY A 281 13.64 -13.98 18.28
CA GLY A 281 13.27 -14.30 16.90
C GLY A 281 13.03 -15.79 16.65
N ARG A 282 13.88 -16.66 17.21
CA ARG A 282 13.67 -18.13 17.15
C ARG A 282 12.42 -18.58 17.90
N SER A 283 12.14 -17.99 19.05
CA SER A 283 10.95 -18.33 19.86
C SER A 283 9.65 -17.86 19.18
N LEU A 284 9.67 -16.70 18.52
CA LEU A 284 8.56 -16.22 17.70
C LEU A 284 8.28 -17.15 16.52
N LEU A 285 9.32 -17.60 15.82
CA LEU A 285 9.21 -18.59 14.73
C LEU A 285 8.67 -19.94 15.21
N ALA A 286 9.09 -20.38 16.40
CA ALA A 286 8.56 -21.57 17.05
C ALA A 286 7.11 -21.40 17.56
N ARG A 287 6.54 -20.19 17.48
CA ARG A 287 5.23 -19.80 18.05
C ARG A 287 5.15 -20.04 19.56
N GLU A 288 6.27 -19.89 20.26
CA GLU A 288 6.41 -20.12 21.71
C GLU A 288 6.40 -18.82 22.52
N ASP A 289 6.56 -17.66 21.86
CA ASP A 289 6.60 -16.36 22.52
C ASP A 289 5.87 -15.27 21.72
N ASP A 290 5.74 -14.08 22.30
CA ASP A 290 5.00 -12.93 21.79
C ASP A 290 5.86 -11.66 21.84
N MET A 291 6.05 -11.00 20.69
CA MET A 291 6.89 -9.81 20.51
C MET A 291 6.58 -8.72 21.54
N TRP A 292 5.30 -8.54 21.86
CA TRP A 292 4.84 -7.42 22.68
C TRP A 292 4.88 -7.68 24.19
N ARG A 293 5.36 -8.85 24.61
CA ARG A 293 5.77 -9.11 26.01
C ARG A 293 7.12 -8.50 26.34
N HIS A 294 7.97 -8.33 25.32
CA HIS A 294 9.35 -7.88 25.46
C HIS A 294 9.55 -6.43 25.02
N ASN A 295 8.63 -5.90 24.21
CA ASN A 295 8.73 -4.57 23.64
C ASN A 295 7.40 -3.82 23.74
N PRO A 296 7.41 -2.48 23.92
CA PRO A 296 6.22 -1.66 23.78
C PRO A 296 5.82 -1.59 22.30
N ILE A 297 4.51 -1.57 22.04
CA ILE A 297 3.97 -1.36 20.69
C ILE A 297 3.37 0.04 20.58
N LYS A 298 3.70 0.74 19.49
CA LYS A 298 2.99 1.92 19.03
C LYS A 298 3.03 1.99 17.52
N ARG A 299 2.05 1.37 16.87
CA ARG A 299 1.97 1.29 15.40
C ARG A 299 0.56 1.58 14.91
N TRP A 300 0.43 1.81 13.61
CA TRP A 300 -0.87 2.05 12.98
C TRP A 300 -1.19 0.92 12.01
N TRP A 301 -2.43 0.46 12.06
CA TRP A 301 -3.04 -0.41 11.07
C TRP A 301 -4.22 0.34 10.47
N GLY A 302 -4.09 0.84 9.24
CA GLY A 302 -5.07 1.76 8.67
C GLY A 302 -5.36 2.93 9.63
N GLY A 303 -6.62 3.08 10.06
CA GLY A 303 -7.04 4.06 11.06
C GLY A 303 -6.95 3.63 12.53
N THR A 304 -6.52 2.40 12.81
CA THR A 304 -6.42 1.85 14.17
C THR A 304 -5.02 2.08 14.74
N GLU A 305 -4.92 2.82 15.85
CA GLU A 305 -3.69 2.90 16.64
C GLU A 305 -3.58 1.68 17.57
N LEU A 306 -2.49 0.94 17.45
CA LEU A 306 -2.20 -0.24 18.26
C LEU A 306 -1.20 0.14 19.35
N THR A 307 -1.62 -0.04 20.60
CA THR A 307 -0.80 0.08 21.83
C THR A 307 -0.95 -1.17 22.68
N ASN A 308 -0.14 -1.36 23.72
CA ASN A 308 -0.28 -2.51 24.62
C ASN A 308 -1.66 -2.58 25.28
N GLU A 309 -2.33 -1.44 25.49
CA GLU A 309 -3.70 -1.35 26.05
C GLU A 309 -4.81 -1.52 25.01
N ARG A 310 -4.51 -1.34 23.72
CA ARG A 310 -5.46 -1.41 22.60
C ARG A 310 -4.96 -2.38 21.53
N LEU A 311 -4.51 -3.54 21.98
CA LEU A 311 -3.83 -4.51 21.13
C LEU A 311 -4.84 -5.42 20.43
N TRP A 312 -5.44 -4.92 19.36
CA TRP A 312 -6.19 -5.76 18.43
C TRP A 312 -5.24 -6.75 17.77
N ARG A 313 -5.66 -8.01 17.70
CA ARG A 313 -4.87 -9.09 17.10
C ARG A 313 -5.67 -9.86 16.07
N TRP A 314 -4.94 -10.59 15.24
CA TRP A 314 -5.49 -11.49 14.23
C TRP A 314 -5.13 -12.93 14.57
N ASP A 315 -6.14 -13.78 14.64
CA ASP A 315 -5.95 -15.22 14.70
C ASP A 315 -5.97 -15.78 13.28
N ARG A 316 -4.81 -16.20 12.78
CA ARG A 316 -4.64 -16.73 11.43
C ARG A 316 -5.27 -18.11 11.25
N GLU A 317 -5.38 -18.91 12.31
CA GLU A 317 -5.94 -20.26 12.24
C GLU A 317 -7.46 -20.18 12.11
N THR A 318 -8.10 -19.36 12.95
CA THR A 318 -9.56 -19.18 12.90
C THR A 318 -10.00 -18.08 11.94
N ARG A 319 -9.06 -17.30 11.39
CA ARG A 319 -9.29 -16.12 10.54
C ARG A 319 -10.24 -15.14 11.19
N SER A 320 -9.95 -14.79 12.44
CA SER A 320 -10.82 -13.96 13.27
C SER A 320 -10.06 -12.84 13.99
N LEU A 321 -10.79 -11.77 14.31
CA LEU A 321 -10.28 -10.69 15.15
C LEU A 321 -10.32 -11.08 16.63
N VAL A 322 -9.21 -10.83 17.31
CA VAL A 322 -9.09 -10.92 18.76
C VAL A 322 -9.07 -9.51 19.33
N LYS A 323 -9.99 -9.23 20.25
CA LYS A 323 -10.12 -7.92 20.91
C LYS A 323 -9.00 -7.73 21.95
N PRO A 324 -8.63 -6.46 22.27
CA PRO A 324 -7.65 -6.14 23.32
C PRO A 324 -7.94 -6.77 24.68
#